data_AF-A0A355PVW1-F1
#
_entry.id   AF-A0A355PVW1-F1
#
_cell.length_a   1.000
_cell.length_b   1.000
_cell.length_c   1.000
_cell.angle_alpha   90.00
_cell.angle_beta   90.00
_cell.angle_gamma   90.00
#
_symmetry.space_group_name_H-M   'P 1'
#
loop_
_entity.id
_entity.type
_entity.pdbx_description
1 polymer ?
#
loop_
_entity_poly.entity_id
_entity_poly.type
_entity_poly.pdbx_seq_one_letter_code
_entity_poly.pdbx_strand_id
1 'polypeptide(L)'
;MDAKEQIEQLAADFEKSRKILIALGDKNRQHMILEMMKMGNCSGVRVNEITEKTHLSRPTVSHHLQILKDAGVLKVSREGTKK
;
A
#
# COMPACT_ATOMS: atom_id res chain seq x y z
N MET A 1 21.23 -21.01 17.52
CA MET A 1 19.83 -20.79 17.88
C MET A 1 19.17 -22.15 18.03
N ASP A 2 18.47 -22.34 19.14
CA ASP A 2 17.66 -23.53 19.37
C ASP A 2 16.48 -23.57 18.38
N ALA A 3 15.99 -24.76 18.00
CA ALA A 3 14.87 -24.90 17.08
C ALA A 3 13.61 -24.19 17.61
N LYS A 4 13.43 -24.20 18.94
CA LYS A 4 12.36 -23.47 19.62
C LYS A 4 12.49 -21.96 19.42
N GLU A 5 13.70 -21.42 19.60
CA GLU A 5 14.00 -20.00 19.42
C GLU A 5 13.75 -19.54 17.98
N GLN A 6 14.07 -20.38 16.99
CA GLN A 6 13.77 -20.10 15.57
C GLN A 6 12.26 -20.05 15.30
N ILE A 7 11.48 -20.96 15.88
CA ILE A 7 10.02 -20.99 15.72
C ILE A 7 9.38 -19.74 16.37
N GLU A 8 9.83 -19.35 17.57
CA GLU A 8 9.34 -18.16 18.26
C GLU A 8 9.65 -16.88 17.47
N GLN A 9 10.87 -16.76 16.92
CA GLN A 9 11.25 -15.64 16.07
C GLN A 9 10.39 -15.58 14.80
N LEU A 10 10.18 -16.72 14.14
CA LEU A 10 9.34 -16.79 12.93
C LEU A 10 7.89 -16.39 13.23
N ALA A 11 7.32 -16.86 14.34
CA ALA A 11 5.96 -16.48 14.75
C ALA A 11 5.85 -14.96 14.97
N ALA A 12 6.82 -14.36 15.67
CA ALA A 12 6.86 -12.93 15.89
C ALA A 12 6.97 -12.14 14.58
N ASP A 13 7.79 -12.59 13.62
CA ASP A 13 7.95 -11.92 12.33
C ASP A 13 6.71 -12.08 11.43
N PHE A 14 6.02 -13.22 11.52
CA PHE A 14 4.74 -13.42 10.86
C PHE A 14 3.65 -12.49 11.42
N GLU A 15 3.57 -12.35 12.75
CA GLU A 15 2.65 -11.41 13.40
C GLU A 15 2.92 -9.96 12.99
N LYS A 16 4.19 -9.53 12.94
CA LYS A 16 4.58 -8.21 12.45
C LYS A 16 4.19 -8.02 10.97
N SER A 17 4.26 -9.08 10.17
CA SER A 17 3.92 -9.05 8.75
C SER A 17 2.42 -9.05 8.48
N ARG A 18 1.56 -9.35 9.47
CA ARG A 18 0.10 -9.43 9.29
C ARG A 18 -0.49 -8.17 8.65
N LYS A 19 0.00 -6.99 9.02
CA LYS A 19 -0.51 -5.71 8.50
C LYS A 19 -0.28 -5.57 6.99
N ILE A 20 0.93 -5.89 6.52
CA ILE A 20 1.24 -5.85 5.08
C ILE A 20 0.51 -6.97 4.33
N LEU A 21 0.41 -8.18 4.89
CA LEU A 21 -0.30 -9.30 4.26
C LEU A 21 -1.80 -8.98 4.06
N ILE A 22 -2.47 -8.40 5.07
CA ILE A 22 -3.88 -7.98 4.95
C ILE A 22 -4.03 -6.85 3.92
N ALA A 23 -3.12 -5.87 3.93
CA ALA A 23 -3.15 -4.79 2.96
C ALA A 23 -2.97 -5.31 1.53
N LEU A 24 -2.05 -6.25 1.30
CA LEU A 24 -1.82 -6.84 0.00
C LEU A 24 -2.89 -7.86 -0.41
N GLY A 25 -3.67 -8.44 0.52
CA GLY A 25 -4.71 -9.42 0.21
C GLY A 25 -5.96 -8.87 -0.48
N ASP A 26 -6.08 -7.56 -0.69
CA ASP A 26 -7.23 -6.93 -1.35
C ASP A 26 -6.93 -6.66 -2.84
N LYS A 27 -7.79 -7.20 -3.71
CA LYS A 27 -7.65 -7.11 -5.17
C LYS A 27 -7.64 -5.67 -5.69
N ASN A 28 -8.39 -4.76 -5.07
CA ASN A 28 -8.46 -3.37 -5.51
C ASN A 28 -7.14 -2.66 -5.18
N ARG A 29 -6.58 -2.90 -3.98
CA ARG A 29 -5.25 -2.42 -3.58
C ARG A 29 -4.15 -2.94 -4.49
N GLN A 30 -4.16 -4.22 -4.82
CA GLN A 30 -3.21 -4.80 -5.79
C GLN A 30 -3.32 -4.12 -7.16
N HIS A 31 -4.55 -3.94 -7.67
CA HIS A 31 -4.78 -3.27 -8.94
C HIS A 31 -4.28 -1.81 -8.92
N MET A 32 -4.56 -1.04 -7.87
CA MET A 32 -4.03 0.31 -7.71
C MET A 32 -2.50 0.35 -7.71
N ILE A 33 -1.84 -0.58 -7.02
CA ILE A 33 -0.37 -0.68 -7.01
C ILE A 33 0.16 -0.91 -8.42
N LEU A 34 -0.45 -1.82 -9.17
CA LEU A 34 -0.08 -2.10 -10.56
C LEU A 34 -0.27 -0.87 -11.47
N GLU A 35 -1.40 -0.17 -11.35
CA GLU A 35 -1.64 1.04 -12.14
C GLU A 35 -0.64 2.15 -11.80
N MET A 36 -0.32 2.35 -10.52
CA MET A 36 0.74 3.30 -10.11
C MET A 36 2.11 2.93 -10.70
N MET A 37 2.46 1.64 -10.75
CA MET A 37 3.71 1.19 -11.38
C MET A 37 3.72 1.45 -12.90
N LYS A 38 2.60 1.22 -13.59
CA LYS A 38 2.46 1.43 -15.04
C LYS A 38 2.53 2.90 -15.46
N MET A 39 2.17 3.82 -14.56
CA MET A 39 2.26 5.26 -14.85
C MET A 39 3.70 5.74 -15.07
N GLY A 40 4.71 4.96 -14.68
CA GLY A 40 6.12 5.22 -14.99
C GLY A 40 6.70 6.48 -14.33
N ASN A 41 5.94 7.15 -13.45
CA ASN A 41 6.38 8.36 -12.78
C ASN A 41 7.02 8.02 -11.42
N CYS A 42 8.36 8.03 -11.38
CA CYS A 42 9.11 7.80 -10.14
C CYS A 42 9.04 8.96 -9.13
N SER A 43 8.45 10.11 -9.50
CA SER A 43 8.28 11.26 -8.60
C SER A 43 7.01 11.20 -7.73
N GLY A 44 6.20 10.14 -7.90
CA GLY A 44 4.93 9.95 -7.20
C GLY A 44 3.72 10.23 -8.09
N VAL A 45 2.55 9.79 -7.62
CA VAL A 45 1.29 9.86 -8.37
C VAL A 45 0.24 10.57 -7.52
N ARG A 46 -0.55 11.47 -8.12
CA ARG A 46 -1.64 12.15 -7.42
C ARG A 46 -2.87 11.25 -7.30
N VAL A 47 -3.61 11.44 -6.21
CA VAL A 47 -4.86 10.69 -5.95
C VAL A 47 -5.86 10.82 -7.11
N ASN A 48 -5.92 11.97 -7.78
CA ASN A 48 -6.83 12.17 -8.92
C ASN A 48 -6.44 11.29 -10.11
N GLU A 49 -5.15 11.22 -10.43
CA GLU A 49 -4.63 10.39 -11.53
C GLU A 49 -4.88 8.90 -11.26
N ILE A 50 -4.73 8.46 -9.99
CA ILE A 50 -5.07 7.10 -9.57
C ILE A 50 -6.56 6.84 -9.74
N THR A 51 -7.41 7.81 -9.37
CA THR A 51 -8.87 7.68 -9.52
C THR A 51 -9.26 7.57 -10.99
N GLU A 52 -8.64 8.32 -11.89
CA GLU A 52 -8.93 8.26 -13.33
C GLU A 52 -8.52 6.93 -13.99
N LYS A 53 -7.50 6.25 -13.45
CA LYS A 53 -7.03 4.95 -13.95
C LYS A 53 -7.68 3.75 -13.27
N THR A 54 -8.54 3.97 -12.28
CA THR A 54 -9.23 2.91 -11.54
C THR A 54 -10.74 3.09 -11.68
N HIS A 55 -11.50 2.02 -11.44
CA HIS A 55 -12.97 2.10 -11.44
C HIS A 55 -13.55 2.57 -10.09
N LEU A 56 -12.72 3.19 -9.25
CA LEU A 56 -13.05 3.49 -7.85
C LEU A 56 -13.33 4.98 -7.66
N SER A 57 -14.21 5.30 -6.71
CA SER A 57 -14.47 6.68 -6.32
C SER A 57 -13.28 7.30 -5.58
N ARG A 58 -13.10 8.63 -5.62
CA ARG A 58 -12.04 9.32 -4.86
C ARG A 58 -12.05 8.99 -3.37
N PRO A 59 -13.20 8.95 -2.66
CA PRO A 59 -13.25 8.50 -1.27
C PRO A 59 -12.73 7.07 -1.08
N THR A 60 -13.11 6.15 -1.97
CA THR A 60 -12.66 4.76 -1.94
C THR A 60 -11.15 4.66 -2.17
N VAL A 61 -10.62 5.35 -3.17
CA VAL A 61 -9.18 5.42 -3.45
C VAL A 61 -8.43 5.97 -2.24
N SER A 62 -8.88 7.09 -1.66
CA SER A 62 -8.25 7.68 -0.48
C SER A 62 -8.24 6.71 0.71
N HIS A 63 -9.33 5.97 0.93
CA HIS A 63 -9.39 4.96 1.99
C HIS A 63 -8.36 3.84 1.78
N HIS A 64 -8.27 3.30 0.56
CA HIS A 64 -7.30 2.26 0.27
C HIS A 64 -5.85 2.74 0.35
N LEU A 65 -5.56 3.96 -0.12
CA LEU A 65 -4.23 4.56 -0.01
C LEU A 65 -3.81 4.76 1.46
N GLN A 66 -4.74 5.12 2.33
CA GLN A 66 -4.50 5.24 3.76
C GLN A 66 -4.11 3.89 4.37
N ILE A 67 -4.80 2.80 4.02
CA ILE A 67 -4.46 1.45 4.47
C ILE A 67 -3.07 1.03 3.98
N LEU A 68 -2.75 1.27 2.70
CA LEU A 68 -1.45 0.94 2.13
C LEU A 68 -0.31 1.74 2.77
N LYS A 69 -0.54 3.02 3.06
CA LYS A 69 0.38 3.88 3.81
C LYS A 69 0.60 3.31 5.22
N ASP A 70 -0.47 3.00 5.93
CA ASP A 70 -0.38 2.49 7.31
C ASP A 70 0.34 1.13 7.35
N ALA A 71 0.19 0.31 6.32
CA ALA A 71 0.91 -0.95 6.16
C ALA A 71 2.38 -0.78 5.72
N GLY A 72 2.85 0.44 5.49
CA GLY A 72 4.22 0.73 5.07
C GLY A 72 4.51 0.45 3.59
N VAL A 73 3.48 0.18 2.78
CA VAL A 73 3.61 -0.13 1.35
C VAL A 73 3.85 1.14 0.53
N LEU A 74 3.29 2.27 0.97
CA LEU A 74 3.38 3.56 0.26
C LEU A 74 3.95 4.65 1.16
N LYS A 75 4.70 5.56 0.53
CA LYS A 75 5.04 6.87 1.11
C LYS A 75 4.11 7.92 0.54
N VAL A 76 3.64 8.82 1.40
CA VAL A 76 2.76 9.93 1.01
C VAL A 76 3.48 11.24 1.29
N SER A 77 3.65 12.07 0.26
CA SER A 77 4.14 13.44 0.37
C SER A 77 2.98 14.42 0.21
N ARG A 78 3.07 15.56 0.89
CA ARG A 78 2.20 16.71 0.67
C ARG A 78 3.01 17.77 -0.05
N GLU A 79 2.87 17.85 -1.36
CA GLU A 79 3.22 19.06 -2.09
C GLU A 79 2.03 20.02 -1.98
N GLY A 80 2.27 21.30 -1.70
CA GLY A 80 1.21 22.31 -1.64
C GLY A 80 0.33 22.32 -2.90
N THR A 81 -0.78 23.05 -2.86
CA THR A 81 -1.74 23.11 -3.99
C THR A 81 -1.06 23.66 -5.25
N LYS A 82 -0.58 22.79 -6.13
CA LYS A 82 -0.28 23.15 -7.53
C LYS A 82 -1.65 23.37 -8.20
N LYS A 83 -1.85 24.59 -8.71
CA LYS A 83 -3.01 24.95 -9.54
C LYS A 83 -3.03 24.13 -10.81
#